data_AF-A0A6J6NAY5-F1
#
_entry.id   AF-A0A6J6NAY5-F1
#
_cell.length_a   1.000
_cell.length_b   1.000
_cell.length_c   1.000
_cell.angle_alpha   90.00
_cell.angle_beta   90.00
_cell.angle_gamma   90.00
#
_symmetry.space_group_name_H-M   'P 1'
#
loop_
_entity.id
_entity.type
_entity.pdbx_description
1 polymer ?
#
loop_
_entity_poly.entity_id
_entity_poly.type
_entity_poly.pdbx_seq_one_letter_code
_entity_poly.pdbx_strand_id
1 'polypeptide(L)'
;MAASTSKCIYRRLGILFLVLGLGSMVMVESGCASSCLASCSGPRAEIRIGESIAAVEACDSSGVCTRQEFGPWSESVESRSFSLQVPDQGSTATLTLLGYGFDGAAIASGTVESSFGDSDCGCKAPAKFTIYPNAVGADEQ
;
A
#
# COMPACT_ATOMS: atom_id res chain seq x y z
N MET A 1 -26.49 4.39 19.44
CA MET A 1 -26.56 2.94 19.73
C MET A 1 -26.46 2.25 18.38
N ALA A 2 -25.51 1.39 18.03
CA ALA A 2 -24.80 0.37 18.81
C ALA A 2 -23.31 0.23 18.39
N ALA A 3 -22.56 -0.44 19.25
CA ALA A 3 -21.13 -0.63 19.26
C ALA A 3 -20.60 -1.58 18.16
N SER A 4 -19.38 -1.33 17.68
CA SER A 4 -18.49 -2.39 17.22
C SER A 4 -17.17 -2.28 17.97
N THR A 5 -17.11 -3.03 19.07
CA THR A 5 -15.90 -3.31 19.83
C THR A 5 -15.02 -4.26 19.04
N SER A 6 -13.94 -3.77 18.42
CA SER A 6 -12.89 -4.65 17.91
C SER A 6 -11.87 -4.91 19.02
N LYS A 7 -11.95 -6.14 19.54
CA LYS A 7 -11.13 -6.69 20.63
C LYS A 7 -9.66 -6.73 20.23
N CYS A 8 -8.85 -5.83 20.77
CA CYS A 8 -7.44 -6.12 21.02
C CYS A 8 -7.38 -7.22 22.09
N ILE A 9 -7.12 -8.46 21.64
CA ILE A 9 -6.89 -9.62 22.51
C ILE A 9 -5.60 -9.36 23.29
N TYR A 10 -5.75 -8.76 24.47
CA TYR A 10 -4.71 -8.70 25.50
C TYR A 10 -4.51 -10.11 26.07
N ARG A 11 -3.66 -10.93 25.44
CA ARG A 11 -3.12 -12.12 26.09
C ARG A 11 -2.01 -11.67 27.04
N ARG A 12 -2.40 -11.06 28.16
CA ARG A 12 -1.53 -10.76 29.31
C ARG A 12 -0.99 -12.08 29.88
N LEU A 13 0.13 -12.57 29.34
CA LEU A 13 1.07 -13.35 30.15
C LEU A 13 1.80 -12.34 31.03
N GLY A 14 1.22 -12.10 32.20
CA GLY A 14 1.83 -11.28 33.25
C GLY A 14 3.09 -11.95 33.75
N ILE A 15 4.24 -11.50 33.27
CA ILE A 15 5.51 -11.73 33.94
C ILE A 15 5.59 -10.70 35.07
N LEU A 16 5.22 -11.16 36.27
CA LEU A 16 5.33 -10.41 37.51
C LEU A 16 6.82 -10.31 37.88
N PHE A 17 7.55 -9.33 37.36
CA PHE A 17 8.89 -9.01 37.85
C PHE A 17 8.75 -8.20 39.15
N LEU A 18 8.89 -8.90 40.26
CA LEU A 18 9.00 -8.31 41.59
C LEU A 18 10.47 -7.93 41.82
N VAL A 19 10.83 -6.66 41.57
CA VAL A 19 12.14 -6.11 41.92
C VAL A 19 11.93 -4.96 42.90
N LEU A 20 12.29 -5.24 44.15
CA LEU A 20 12.51 -4.29 45.22
C LEU A 20 13.58 -3.27 44.80
N GLY A 21 13.29 -1.98 44.89
CA GLY A 21 14.29 -0.94 44.74
C GLY A 21 13.66 0.44 44.64
N LEU A 22 13.79 1.23 45.71
CA LEU A 22 13.40 2.63 45.75
C LEU A 22 14.06 3.43 44.61
N GLY A 23 13.27 4.31 43.99
CA GLY A 23 13.79 5.45 43.23
C GLY A 23 13.49 5.39 41.75
N SER A 24 12.61 6.29 41.32
CA SER A 24 12.37 6.67 39.93
C SER A 24 11.66 5.60 39.09
N MET A 25 10.32 5.74 39.02
CA MET A 25 9.55 5.21 37.91
C MET A 25 10.06 5.85 36.61
N VAL A 26 11.00 5.19 35.95
CA VAL A 26 11.15 5.34 34.51
C VAL A 26 9.91 4.67 33.94
N MET A 27 8.88 5.46 33.64
CA MET A 27 7.90 5.04 32.65
C MET A 27 8.71 4.73 31.39
N VAL A 28 8.95 3.45 31.12
CA VAL A 28 9.20 3.01 29.76
C VAL A 28 7.85 3.15 29.08
N GLU A 29 7.57 4.39 28.69
CA GLU A 29 6.59 4.70 27.69
C GLU A 29 7.02 3.85 26.48
N SER A 30 6.23 2.81 26.21
CA SER A 30 6.35 2.01 25.01
C SER A 30 6.33 2.97 23.84
N GLY A 31 7.52 3.31 23.34
CA GLY A 31 7.74 4.24 22.24
C GLY A 31 7.20 3.65 20.96
N CYS A 32 5.89 3.77 20.76
CA CYS A 32 5.22 3.67 19.47
C CYS A 32 4.70 5.04 19.00
N ALA A 33 5.11 6.14 19.65
CA ALA A 33 4.71 7.49 19.25
C ALA A 33 5.75 8.17 18.33
N SER A 34 7.04 7.88 18.47
CA SER A 34 8.11 8.66 17.82
C SER A 34 8.57 8.12 16.46
N SER A 35 8.23 6.88 16.10
CA SER A 35 8.58 6.27 14.81
C SER A 35 7.47 6.38 13.76
N CYS A 36 6.26 6.76 14.16
CA CYS A 36 5.10 6.84 13.27
C CYS A 36 5.00 8.18 12.51
N LEU A 37 5.42 9.28 13.15
CA LEU A 37 5.33 10.65 12.59
C LEU A 37 6.34 10.91 11.46
N ALA A 38 7.43 10.16 11.40
CA ALA A 38 8.49 10.37 10.40
C ALA A 38 8.22 9.69 9.04
N SER A 39 7.17 8.86 8.91
CA SER A 39 7.08 7.89 7.80
C SER A 39 5.79 7.95 6.94
N CYS A 40 4.79 8.77 7.29
CA CYS A 40 3.63 8.93 6.40
C CYS A 40 3.99 9.87 5.23
N SER A 41 4.57 9.34 4.15
CA SER A 41 4.95 10.09 2.92
C SER A 41 3.75 10.46 2.01
N GLY A 42 2.54 10.52 2.58
CA GLY A 42 1.28 10.70 1.85
C GLY A 42 0.66 9.37 1.36
N PRO A 43 -0.54 9.44 0.77
CA PRO A 43 -1.20 8.27 0.19
C PRO A 43 -0.41 7.71 -0.99
N ARG A 44 -0.32 6.38 -1.05
CA ARG A 44 0.43 5.66 -2.09
C ARG A 44 -0.47 4.62 -2.75
N ALA A 45 -0.19 4.35 -4.02
CA ALA A 45 -0.76 3.23 -4.76
C ALA A 45 0.33 2.19 -5.01
N GLU A 46 0.06 0.92 -4.72
CA GLU A 46 0.91 -0.21 -5.10
C GLU A 46 0.28 -0.92 -6.30
N ILE A 47 1.03 -1.03 -7.39
CA ILE A 47 0.55 -1.63 -8.64
C ILE A 47 1.35 -2.91 -8.88
N ARG A 48 0.65 -4.04 -8.87
CA ARG A 48 1.19 -5.35 -9.23
C ARG A 48 1.00 -5.61 -10.71
N ILE A 49 1.99 -6.22 -11.32
CA ILE A 49 2.12 -6.35 -12.76
C ILE A 49 2.22 -7.83 -13.09
N GLY A 50 1.32 -8.25 -13.95
CA GLY A 50 1.27 -9.59 -14.52
C GLY A 50 2.42 -9.84 -15.48
N GLU A 51 2.63 -11.12 -15.74
CA GLU A 51 3.60 -11.60 -16.70
C GLU A 51 3.31 -11.02 -18.10
N SER A 52 4.33 -10.81 -18.92
CA SER A 52 4.24 -10.26 -20.29
C SER A 52 4.01 -8.75 -20.44
N ILE A 53 3.98 -7.99 -19.34
CA ILE A 53 3.98 -6.52 -19.38
C ILE A 53 5.41 -5.97 -19.27
N ALA A 54 5.81 -5.17 -20.26
CA ALA A 54 7.13 -4.54 -20.34
C ALA A 54 7.14 -3.12 -19.75
N ALA A 55 6.02 -2.42 -19.79
CA ALA A 55 5.86 -1.09 -19.19
C ALA A 55 4.41 -0.88 -18.72
N VAL A 56 4.25 -0.07 -17.67
CA VAL A 56 2.93 0.38 -17.19
C VAL A 56 2.93 1.90 -17.14
N GLU A 57 1.87 2.50 -17.65
CA GLU A 57 1.56 3.91 -17.44
C GLU A 57 0.36 4.03 -16.52
N ALA A 58 0.52 4.76 -15.43
CA ALA A 58 -0.52 5.01 -14.45
C ALA A 58 -0.85 6.50 -14.44
N CYS A 59 -2.06 6.85 -14.84
CA CYS A 59 -2.57 8.21 -14.81
C CYS A 59 -3.51 8.39 -13.62
N ASP A 60 -3.27 9.43 -12.83
CA ASP A 60 -4.22 9.83 -11.80
C ASP A 60 -5.41 10.59 -12.40
N SER A 61 -6.42 10.81 -11.57
CA SER A 61 -7.63 11.58 -11.89
C SER A 61 -7.38 13.05 -12.27
N SER A 62 -6.21 13.60 -11.98
CA SER A 62 -5.82 14.95 -12.42
C SER A 62 -5.20 14.96 -13.82
N GLY A 63 -5.01 13.77 -14.41
CA GLY A 63 -4.40 13.59 -15.73
C GLY A 63 -2.88 13.54 -15.70
N VAL A 64 -2.25 13.46 -14.51
CA VAL A 64 -0.82 13.28 -14.39
C VAL A 64 -0.49 11.79 -14.53
N CYS A 65 0.30 11.46 -15.55
CA CYS A 65 0.70 10.10 -15.85
C CYS A 65 2.14 9.84 -15.44
N THR A 66 2.37 8.71 -14.79
CA THR A 66 3.70 8.19 -14.52
C THR A 66 3.89 6.86 -15.24
N ARG A 67 4.92 6.78 -16.06
CA ARG A 67 5.30 5.58 -16.80
C ARG A 67 6.45 4.89 -16.10
N GLN A 68 6.26 3.63 -15.76
CA GLN A 68 7.28 2.75 -15.24
C GLN A 68 7.60 1.69 -16.29
N GLU A 69 8.84 1.69 -16.74
CA GLU A 69 9.35 0.65 -17.64
C GLU A 69 10.03 -0.41 -16.79
N PHE A 70 9.76 -1.67 -17.14
CA PHE A 70 10.36 -2.82 -16.49
C PHE A 70 11.35 -3.53 -17.40
N GLY A 71 11.52 -3.09 -18.66
CA GLY A 71 12.51 -3.61 -19.61
C GLY A 71 12.19 -5.00 -20.18
N PRO A 72 12.90 -5.43 -21.24
CA PRO A 72 12.82 -6.79 -21.76
C PRO A 72 13.66 -7.72 -20.88
N TRP A 73 13.03 -8.46 -19.97
CA TRP A 73 13.73 -9.51 -19.23
C TRP A 73 13.33 -10.84 -19.84
N SER A 74 14.24 -11.40 -20.64
CA SER A 74 14.33 -12.84 -20.77
C SER A 74 14.39 -13.43 -19.36
N GLU A 75 13.69 -14.53 -19.15
CA GLU A 75 13.61 -15.31 -17.91
C GLU A 75 12.45 -14.87 -16.99
N SER A 76 11.38 -15.67 -17.07
CA SER A 76 10.31 -15.89 -16.09
C SER A 76 10.18 -14.79 -15.04
N VAL A 77 9.51 -13.71 -15.41
CA VAL A 77 9.30 -12.60 -14.51
C VAL A 77 8.11 -12.94 -13.62
N GLU A 78 8.39 -13.55 -12.47
CA GLU A 78 7.46 -13.53 -11.34
C GLU A 78 6.94 -12.09 -11.14
N SER A 79 5.62 -11.97 -10.98
CA SER A 79 4.87 -10.72 -10.83
C SER A 79 5.65 -9.58 -10.16
N ARG A 80 5.76 -8.43 -10.83
CA ARG A 80 6.47 -7.23 -10.34
C ARG A 80 5.52 -6.31 -9.58
N SER A 81 6.03 -5.43 -8.73
CA SER A 81 5.25 -4.32 -8.20
C SER A 81 6.06 -3.03 -8.08
N PHE A 82 5.36 -1.90 -8.10
CA PHE A 82 5.93 -0.59 -7.81
C PHE A 82 4.92 0.28 -7.08
N SER A 83 5.42 1.28 -6.36
CA SER A 83 4.57 2.23 -5.64
C SER A 83 4.63 3.61 -6.26
N LEU A 84 3.47 4.23 -6.44
CA LEU A 84 3.33 5.62 -6.85
C LEU A 84 2.80 6.47 -5.69
N GLN A 85 3.21 7.73 -5.63
CA GLN A 85 2.47 8.73 -4.86
C GLN A 85 1.25 9.13 -5.67
N VAL A 86 0.10 9.20 -5.01
CA VAL A 86 -1.16 9.59 -5.64
C VAL A 86 -1.74 10.80 -4.90
N PRO A 87 -2.50 11.67 -5.56
CA PRO A 87 -3.18 12.77 -4.87
C PRO A 87 -4.12 12.21 -3.78
N ASP A 88 -4.18 12.89 -2.63
CA ASP A 88 -5.17 12.55 -1.60
C ASP A 88 -6.56 12.96 -2.09
N GLN A 89 -7.31 11.99 -2.60
CA GLN A 89 -8.69 12.13 -3.08
C GLN A 89 -9.71 11.73 -2.00
N GLY A 90 -9.32 11.78 -0.72
CA GLY A 90 -10.10 11.21 0.37
C GLY A 90 -9.74 9.74 0.61
N SER A 91 -10.72 8.86 0.73
CA SER A 91 -10.50 7.47 1.15
C SER A 91 -10.17 6.50 0.02
N THR A 92 -10.25 6.94 -1.24
CA THR A 92 -10.00 6.09 -2.42
C THR A 92 -8.97 6.72 -3.34
N ALA A 93 -8.25 5.87 -4.07
CA ALA A 93 -7.41 6.22 -5.20
C ALA A 93 -8.07 5.73 -6.49
N THR A 94 -8.19 6.61 -7.47
CA THR A 94 -8.66 6.28 -8.82
C THR A 94 -7.49 6.41 -9.78
N LEU A 95 -7.16 5.34 -10.50
CA LEU A 95 -6.08 5.29 -11.47
C LEU A 95 -6.56 4.73 -12.80
N THR A 96 -6.14 5.36 -13.89
CA THR A 96 -6.18 4.77 -15.23
C THR A 96 -4.86 4.08 -15.48
N LEU A 97 -4.87 2.76 -15.67
CA LEU A 97 -3.69 1.96 -15.91
C LEU A 97 -3.66 1.53 -17.38
N LEU A 98 -2.50 1.66 -18.01
CA LEU A 98 -2.19 1.15 -19.34
C LEU A 98 -0.98 0.23 -19.25
N GLY A 99 -1.10 -0.99 -19.76
CA GLY A 99 -0.04 -1.98 -19.80
C GLY A 99 0.43 -2.20 -21.24
N TYR A 100 1.74 -2.15 -21.44
CA TYR A 100 2.38 -2.33 -22.75
C TYR A 100 3.14 -3.65 -22.80
N GLY A 101 2.97 -4.40 -23.90
CA GLY A 101 3.74 -5.60 -24.19
C GLY A 101 5.17 -5.30 -24.63
N PHE A 102 5.98 -6.34 -24.83
CA PHE A 102 7.38 -6.19 -25.27
C PHE A 102 7.52 -5.63 -26.69
N ASP A 103 6.48 -5.77 -27.52
CA ASP A 103 6.37 -5.17 -28.85
C ASP A 103 5.95 -3.69 -28.81
N GLY A 104 5.66 -3.16 -27.62
CA GLY A 104 5.24 -1.77 -27.41
C GLY A 104 3.75 -1.52 -27.61
N ALA A 105 2.96 -2.52 -28.04
CA ALA A 105 1.51 -2.38 -28.11
C ALA A 105 0.88 -2.33 -26.71
N ALA A 106 -0.20 -1.56 -26.57
CA ALA A 106 -1.04 -1.60 -25.40
C ALA A 106 -1.81 -2.93 -25.38
N ILE A 107 -1.60 -3.73 -24.34
CA ILE A 107 -2.22 -5.05 -24.15
C ILE A 107 -3.18 -5.08 -22.96
N ALA A 108 -3.24 -4.01 -22.18
CA ALA A 108 -4.19 -3.84 -21.09
C ALA A 108 -4.49 -2.35 -20.90
N SER A 109 -5.75 -2.02 -20.61
CA SER A 109 -6.13 -0.67 -20.24
C SER A 109 -7.39 -0.67 -19.40
N GLY A 110 -7.47 0.23 -18.41
CA GLY A 110 -8.73 0.58 -17.80
C GLY A 110 -8.58 1.46 -16.57
N THR A 111 -9.70 2.01 -16.12
CA THR A 111 -9.78 2.83 -14.92
C THR A 111 -10.29 1.99 -13.77
N VAL A 112 -9.56 2.01 -12.66
CA VAL A 112 -9.82 1.23 -11.46
C VAL A 112 -9.75 2.12 -10.24
N GLU A 113 -10.54 1.79 -9.23
CA GLU A 113 -10.59 2.50 -7.96
C GLU A 113 -10.35 1.52 -6.81
N SER A 114 -9.46 1.88 -5.89
CA SER A 114 -9.15 1.09 -4.69
C SER A 114 -9.13 2.01 -3.47
N SER A 115 -9.66 1.53 -2.35
CA SER A 115 -9.59 2.24 -1.08
C SER A 115 -8.18 2.19 -0.50
N PHE A 116 -7.80 3.26 0.18
CA PHE A 116 -6.67 3.21 1.10
C PHE A 116 -7.09 2.41 2.34
N GLY A 117 -6.25 1.49 2.78
CA GLY A 117 -6.49 0.74 4.01
C GLY A 117 -6.10 1.54 5.25
N ASP A 118 -6.48 1.04 6.42
CA ASP A 118 -6.04 1.57 7.71
C ASP A 118 -4.77 0.83 8.16
N SER A 119 -3.74 1.56 8.61
CA SER A 119 -2.57 0.96 9.29
C SER A 119 -2.56 1.34 10.77
N ASP A 120 -1.92 0.50 11.59
CA ASP A 120 -1.82 0.62 13.06
C ASP A 120 -1.22 1.95 13.57
N CYS A 121 -0.69 2.77 12.67
CA CYS A 121 -0.01 4.04 12.98
C CYS A 121 -0.82 5.28 12.57
N GLY A 122 -2.07 5.13 12.10
CA GLY A 122 -2.88 6.24 11.58
C GLY A 122 -2.44 6.75 10.20
N CYS A 123 -1.44 6.11 9.56
CA CYS A 123 -1.19 6.31 8.13
C CYS A 123 -2.18 5.49 7.31
N LYS A 124 -2.54 5.99 6.12
CA LYS A 124 -3.25 5.23 5.08
C LYS A 124 -2.32 4.14 4.51
N ALA A 125 -2.74 2.88 4.58
CA ALA A 125 -2.10 1.79 3.84
C ALA A 125 -2.26 2.05 2.33
N PRO A 126 -1.31 1.61 1.49
CA PRO A 126 -1.36 1.90 0.06
C PRO A 126 -2.59 1.25 -0.58
N ALA A 127 -3.25 1.97 -1.49
CA ALA A 127 -4.28 1.40 -2.36
C ALA A 127 -3.64 0.39 -3.30
N LYS A 128 -4.29 -0.75 -3.54
CA LYS A 128 -3.68 -1.87 -4.27
C LYS A 128 -4.36 -2.07 -5.61
N PHE A 129 -3.53 -2.17 -6.64
CA PHE A 129 -3.97 -2.36 -8.01
C PHE A 129 -3.21 -3.51 -8.64
N THR A 130 -3.85 -4.15 -9.62
CA THR A 130 -3.24 -5.20 -10.42
C THR A 130 -3.50 -4.92 -11.89
N ILE A 131 -2.51 -5.20 -12.72
CA ILE A 131 -2.64 -5.15 -14.18
C ILE A 131 -2.04 -6.43 -14.76
N TYR A 132 -2.82 -7.11 -15.59
CA TYR A 132 -2.45 -8.31 -16.32
C TYR A 132 -2.71 -8.09 -17.81
N PRO A 133 -2.17 -8.92 -18.71
CA PRO A 133 -2.58 -8.89 -20.11
C PRO A 133 -4.11 -8.95 -20.22
N ASN A 134 -4.70 -7.97 -20.89
CA ASN A 134 -6.14 -7.79 -21.11
C ASN A 134 -7.01 -7.51 -19.86
N ALA A 135 -6.42 -7.27 -18.68
CA ALA A 135 -7.20 -7.03 -17.47
C ALA A 135 -6.54 -6.01 -16.54
N VAL A 136 -7.36 -5.16 -15.92
CA VAL A 136 -6.97 -4.29 -14.81
C VAL A 136 -7.94 -4.54 -13.65
N GLY A 137 -7.41 -4.50 -12.43
CA GLY A 137 -8.19 -4.74 -11.22
C GLY A 137 -7.73 -3.87 -10.07
N ALA A 138 -8.67 -3.53 -9.19
CA ALA A 138 -8.37 -3.05 -7.85
C ALA A 138 -8.48 -4.24 -6.89
N ASP A 139 -7.53 -4.34 -5.95
CA ASP A 139 -7.62 -5.29 -4.85
C ASP A 139 -8.40 -4.59 -3.72
N GLU A 140 -9.46 -5.24 -3.20
CA GLU A 140 -10.18 -4.77 -2.03
C GLU A 140 -9.36 -5.10 -0.77
N GLN A 141 -9.14 -4.10 0.10
CA GLN A 141 -8.36 -4.24 1.33
C GLN A 141 -9.19 -4.70 2.53
#